data_AF-A0AAP5Z2H6-F1
#
_entry.id   AF-A0AAP5Z2H6-F1
#
_cell.length_a   1.000
_cell.length_b   1.000
_cell.length_c   1.000
_cell.angle_alpha   90.00
_cell.angle_beta   90.00
_cell.angle_gamma   90.00
#
_symmetry.space_group_name_H-M   'P 1'
#
loop_
_entity.id
_entity.type
_entity.pdbx_description
1 polymer ?
#
loop_
_entity_poly.entity_id
_entity_poly.type
_entity_poly.pdbx_seq_one_letter_code
_entity_poly.pdbx_strand_id
1 'polypeptide(L)'
;MSETTQGPTHFRLMSKLKAIGPYLREPQSQEGRYYFDCLSVCVDDKKSPEKREFWGWWMDLESIEGGFTAKYHIGKYNKEGKWVSEALPPKVVE
;
A
#
# COMPACT_ATOMS: atom_id res chain seq x y z
N MET A 1 -34.25 6.49 -19.36
CA MET A 1 -33.79 6.74 -17.98
C MET A 1 -32.54 5.93 -17.81
N SER A 2 -31.38 6.53 -18.07
CA SER A 2 -30.08 5.87 -17.90
C SER A 2 -29.93 5.56 -16.42
N GLU A 3 -29.84 4.29 -16.05
CA GLU A 3 -29.47 3.89 -14.70
C GLU A 3 -28.04 4.39 -14.45
N THR A 4 -27.92 5.59 -13.86
CA THR A 4 -26.66 6.07 -13.34
C THR A 4 -26.35 5.21 -12.14
N THR A 5 -25.68 4.08 -12.35
CA THR A 5 -25.15 3.26 -11.25
C THR A 5 -24.09 4.11 -10.55
N GLN A 6 -24.52 4.90 -9.57
CA GLN A 6 -23.64 5.77 -8.82
C GLN A 6 -22.59 4.88 -8.14
N GLY A 7 -21.32 5.07 -8.49
CA GLY A 7 -20.23 4.26 -7.95
C GLY A 7 -20.20 4.27 -6.42
N PRO A 8 -19.55 3.28 -5.78
CA PRO A 8 -19.43 3.26 -4.33
C PRO A 8 -18.76 4.54 -3.83
N THR A 9 -19.31 5.12 -2.75
CA THR A 9 -18.71 6.30 -2.12
C THR A 9 -17.33 5.98 -1.55
N HIS A 10 -16.49 7.00 -1.41
CA HIS A 10 -15.15 6.89 -0.81
C HIS A 10 -15.15 6.07 0.50
N PHE A 11 -16.03 6.39 1.45
CA PHE A 11 -16.08 5.71 2.75
C PHE A 11 -16.54 4.25 2.66
N ARG A 12 -17.46 3.93 1.74
CA ARG A 12 -17.87 2.54 1.48
C ARG A 12 -16.72 1.74 0.91
N LEU A 13 -15.97 2.34 -0.04
CA LEU A 13 -14.81 1.70 -0.63
C LEU A 13 -13.69 1.53 0.40
N MET A 14 -13.38 2.56 1.19
CA MET A 14 -12.40 2.50 2.29
C MET A 14 -12.69 1.35 3.25
N SER A 15 -13.96 1.16 3.64
CA SER A 15 -14.38 0.08 4.53
C SER A 15 -14.11 -1.31 3.93
N LYS A 16 -14.34 -1.47 2.62
CA LYS A 16 -14.07 -2.74 1.92
C LYS A 16 -12.58 -2.98 1.70
N LEU A 17 -11.83 -1.94 1.33
CA LEU A 17 -10.38 -2.01 1.16
C LEU A 17 -9.67 -2.34 2.48
N LYS A 18 -10.15 -1.79 3.60
CA LYS A 18 -9.62 -2.08 4.94
C LYS A 18 -9.84 -3.54 5.35
N ALA A 19 -10.93 -4.14 4.89
CA ALA A 19 -11.23 -5.55 5.18
C ALA A 19 -10.29 -6.54 4.47
N ILE A 20 -9.48 -6.09 3.50
CA ILE A 20 -8.47 -6.94 2.82
C ILE A 20 -7.37 -7.35 3.80
N GLY A 21 -7.01 -6.48 4.75
CA GLY A 21 -5.95 -6.74 5.71
C GLY A 21 -5.25 -5.45 6.18
N PRO A 22 -4.10 -5.58 6.87
CA PRO A 22 -3.38 -4.47 7.48
C PRO A 22 -2.55 -3.66 6.46
N TYR A 23 -3.03 -3.53 5.22
CA TYR A 23 -2.28 -2.96 4.10
C TYR A 23 -2.69 -1.51 3.80
N LEU A 24 -3.98 -1.19 3.95
CA LEU A 24 -4.50 0.12 3.60
C LEU A 24 -4.03 1.18 4.59
N ARG A 25 -3.44 2.26 4.08
CA ARG A 25 -3.05 3.43 4.87
C ARG A 25 -4.11 4.52 4.76
N GLU A 26 -5.07 4.51 5.68
CA GLU A 26 -6.15 5.50 5.72
C GLU A 26 -5.65 6.95 5.70
N PRO A 27 -4.60 7.35 6.46
CA PRO A 27 -4.13 8.74 6.46
C PRO A 27 -3.50 9.20 5.14
N GLN A 28 -3.09 8.25 4.28
CA GLN A 28 -2.48 8.51 2.98
C GLN A 28 -3.47 8.30 1.82
N SER A 29 -4.72 7.92 2.13
CA SER A 29 -5.75 7.66 1.15
C SER A 29 -6.74 8.81 1.07
N GLN A 30 -7.19 9.11 -0.15
CA GLN A 30 -8.15 10.17 -0.46
C GLN A 30 -9.20 9.65 -1.46
N GLU A 31 -10.24 10.44 -1.73
CA GLU A 31 -11.23 10.06 -2.73
C GLU A 31 -10.58 9.82 -4.09
N GLY A 32 -10.84 8.64 -4.65
CA GLY A 32 -10.26 8.19 -5.92
C GLY A 32 -8.80 7.74 -5.88
N ARG A 33 -8.08 7.83 -4.74
CA ARG A 33 -6.69 7.37 -4.62
C ARG A 33 -6.45 6.69 -3.27
N TYR A 34 -6.12 5.41 -3.30
CA TYR A 34 -5.93 4.61 -2.09
C TYR A 34 -4.50 4.10 -2.04
N TYR A 35 -3.87 4.22 -0.87
CA TYR A 35 -2.48 3.82 -0.68
C TYR A 35 -2.40 2.55 0.16
N PHE A 36 -1.65 1.59 -0.35
CA PHE A 36 -1.40 0.33 0.32
C PHE A 36 0.10 0.12 0.50
N ASP A 37 0.48 -0.50 1.60
CA ASP A 37 1.83 -1.04 1.75
C ASP A 37 1.85 -2.36 2.51
N CYS A 38 3.00 -3.02 2.50
CA CYS A 38 3.25 -4.18 3.33
C CYS A 38 4.73 -4.20 3.76
N LEU A 39 4.95 -4.22 5.08
CA LEU A 39 6.26 -4.47 5.67
C LEU A 39 6.45 -6.00 5.77
N SER A 40 7.14 -6.59 4.79
CA SER A 40 7.16 -8.05 4.63
C SER A 40 8.32 -8.72 5.37
N VAL A 41 9.55 -8.26 5.16
CA VAL A 41 10.76 -8.91 5.71
C VAL A 41 11.57 -7.89 6.51
N CYS A 42 11.86 -8.18 7.78
CA CYS A 42 12.70 -7.32 8.59
C CYS A 42 14.17 -7.40 8.11
N VAL A 43 14.81 -6.25 7.93
CA VAL A 43 16.22 -6.17 7.52
C VAL A 43 17.15 -6.65 8.63
N ASP A 44 16.85 -6.29 9.87
CA ASP A 44 17.66 -6.59 11.06
C ASP A 44 16.76 -6.61 12.30
N ASP A 45 16.48 -7.82 12.80
CA ASP A 45 15.59 -8.07 13.94
C ASP A 45 16.22 -7.71 15.29
N LYS A 46 17.55 -7.50 15.34
CA LYS A 46 18.28 -7.12 16.55
C LYS A 46 18.12 -5.64 16.89
N LYS A 47 17.70 -4.80 15.93
CA LYS A 47 17.40 -3.39 16.19
C LYS A 47 16.10 -3.25 16.99
N SER A 48 16.01 -2.17 17.77
CA SER A 48 14.75 -1.80 18.43
C SER A 48 13.64 -1.56 17.39
N PRO A 49 12.37 -1.83 17.71
CA PRO A 49 11.27 -1.75 16.74
C PRO A 49 11.22 -0.44 15.93
N GLU A 50 11.53 0.69 16.56
CA GLU A 50 11.49 2.03 15.96
C GLU A 50 12.65 2.28 14.98
N LYS A 51 13.70 1.44 15.03
CA LYS A 51 14.90 1.52 14.18
C LYS A 51 14.94 0.40 13.14
N ARG A 52 13.92 -0.46 13.10
CA ARG A 52 13.84 -1.54 12.11
C ARG A 52 13.48 -0.97 10.76
N GLU A 53 14.11 -1.56 9.76
CA GLU A 53 13.85 -1.32 8.35
C GLU A 53 13.25 -2.60 7.78
N PHE A 54 12.46 -2.47 6.73
CA PHE A 54 11.75 -3.59 6.16
C PHE A 54 11.88 -3.61 4.65
N TRP A 55 12.05 -4.79 4.08
CA TRP A 55 11.76 -5.03 2.68
C TRP A 55 10.28 -5.31 2.52
N GLY A 56 9.70 -4.84 1.41
CA GLY A 56 8.31 -5.09 1.10
C GLY A 56 7.87 -4.32 -0.13
N TRP A 57 6.61 -3.93 -0.14
CA TRP A 57 5.98 -3.29 -1.29
C TRP A 57 5.04 -2.17 -0.87
N TRP A 58 4.78 -1.27 -1.81
CA TRP A 58 3.69 -0.31 -1.73
C TRP A 58 2.99 -0.20 -3.08
N MET A 59 1.74 0.25 -3.03
CA MET A 59 0.89 0.33 -4.21
C MET A 59 -0.05 1.53 -4.11
N ASP A 60 -0.09 2.31 -5.19
CA ASP A 60 -1.09 3.33 -5.42
C ASP A 60 -2.25 2.76 -6.25
N LEU A 61 -3.46 2.83 -5.71
CA LEU A 61 -4.69 2.42 -6.39
C LEU A 61 -5.49 3.67 -6.78
N GLU A 62 -5.48 4.01 -8.05
CA GLU A 62 -6.13 5.21 -8.60
C GLU A 62 -7.41 4.83 -9.36
N SER A 63 -8.52 5.49 -9.04
CA SER A 63 -9.79 5.30 -9.72
C SER A 63 -9.73 5.91 -11.12
N ILE A 64 -10.21 5.16 -12.10
CA ILE A 64 -10.37 5.60 -13.48
C ILE A 64 -11.82 5.37 -13.94
N GLU A 65 -12.17 5.86 -15.12
CA GLU A 65 -13.47 5.54 -15.71
C GLU A 65 -13.60 4.02 -15.90
N GLY A 66 -14.62 3.43 -15.26
CA GLY A 66 -14.90 1.99 -15.35
C GLY A 66 -14.02 1.08 -14.51
N GLY A 67 -13.12 1.58 -13.66
CA GLY A 67 -12.29 0.70 -12.83
C GLY A 67 -11.19 1.39 -12.01
N PHE A 68 -10.09 0.66 -11.79
CA PHE A 68 -8.93 1.14 -11.04
C PHE A 68 -7.64 0.78 -11.76
N THR A 69 -6.63 1.64 -11.61
CA THR A 69 -5.24 1.36 -11.99
C THR A 69 -4.43 1.14 -10.72
N ALA A 70 -3.71 0.02 -10.66
CA ALA A 70 -2.82 -0.32 -9.55
C ALA A 70 -1.35 -0.16 -10.00
N LYS A 71 -0.61 0.72 -9.33
CA LYS A 71 0.82 0.94 -9.57
C LYS A 71 1.59 0.32 -8.42
N TYR A 72 2.31 -0.77 -8.70
CA TYR A 72 3.06 -1.52 -7.69
C TYR A 72 4.52 -1.11 -7.68
N HIS A 73 5.08 -1.09 -6.48
CA HIS A 73 6.47 -0.82 -6.24
C HIS A 73 7.00 -1.75 -5.16
N ILE A 74 8.27 -2.10 -5.28
CA ILE A 74 8.99 -2.97 -4.34
C ILE A 74 10.22 -2.21 -3.87
N GLY A 75 10.59 -2.39 -2.61
CA GLY A 75 11.80 -1.77 -2.09
C GLY A 75 11.90 -1.84 -0.59
N LYS A 76 12.56 -0.83 -0.02
CA LYS A 76 12.87 -0.76 1.41
C LYS A 76 12.07 0.35 2.09
N TYR A 77 11.40 -0.01 3.18
CA TYR A 77 10.86 0.92 4.15
C TYR A 77 11.97 1.31 5.13
N ASN A 78 12.40 2.56 5.06
CA ASN A 78 13.54 3.06 5.82
C ASN A 78 13.12 3.55 7.23
N LYS A 79 14.12 3.84 8.06
CA LYS A 79 13.94 4.37 9.43
C LYS A 79 13.23 5.72 9.52
N GLU A 80 13.10 6.46 8.41
CA GLU A 80 12.36 7.72 8.35
C GLU A 80 10.86 7.51 8.07
N GLY A 81 10.44 6.26 7.93
CA GLY A 81 9.07 5.91 7.61
C GLY A 81 8.74 6.08 6.13
N LYS A 82 9.73 6.01 5.23
CA LYS A 82 9.57 6.21 3.79
C LYS A 82 9.95 4.98 2.99
N TRP A 83 9.19 4.73 1.94
CA TRP A 83 9.51 3.74 0.93
C TRP A 83 10.56 4.27 -0.06
N VAL A 84 11.58 3.46 -0.32
CA VAL A 84 12.63 3.73 -1.31
C VAL A 84 12.68 2.55 -2.27
N SER A 85 12.60 2.83 -3.57
CA SER A 85 12.77 1.83 -4.61
C SER A 85 14.23 1.40 -4.66
N GLU A 86 14.50 0.20 -4.15
CA GLU A 86 15.83 -0.41 -4.08
C GLU A 86 15.73 -1.86 -4.55
N ALA A 87 16.77 -2.37 -5.20
CA ALA A 87 16.82 -3.76 -5.60
C ALA A 87 16.80 -4.67 -4.36
N LEU A 88 15.93 -5.69 -4.38
CA LEU A 88 15.86 -6.67 -3.30
C LEU A 88 17.18 -7.48 -3.24
N PRO A 89 17.71 -7.75 -2.04
CA PRO A 89 18.84 -8.67 -1.88
C PRO A 89 18.41 -10.09 -2.29
N PRO A 90 19.31 -10.91 -2.87
CA PRO A 90 18.98 -12.29 -3.25
C PRO A 90 18.37 -13.12 -2.11
N LYS A 91 18.87 -12.93 -0.88
CA LYS A 91 18.40 -13.62 0.34
C LYS A 91 16.95 -13.30 0.74
N VAL A 92 16.33 -12.30 0.14
CA VAL A 92 14.95 -11.86 0.45
C VAL A 92 13.95 -12.38 -0.59
N VAL A 93 14.44 -12.85 -1.75
CA VAL A 93 13.62 -13.31 -2.89
C VAL A 93 13.46 -14.83 -2.91
N GLU A 94 14.16 -15.57 -2.03
CA GLU A 94 14.03 -17.02 -1.86
C GLU A 94 12.75 -17.46 -1.14
#